data_AF-A0A127MAA6-F1
#
_entry.id   AF-A0A127MAA6-F1
#
_cell.length_a   1.000
_cell.length_b   1.000
_cell.length_c   1.000
_cell.angle_alpha   90.00
_cell.angle_beta   90.00
_cell.angle_gamma   90.00
#
_symmetry.space_group_name_H-M   'P 1'
#
loop_
_entity.id
_entity.type
_entity.pdbx_description
1 polymer ?
#
loop_
_entity_poly.entity_id
_entity_poly.type
_entity_poly.pdbx_seq_one_letter_code
_entity_poly.pdbx_strand_id
1 'polypeptide(L)'
;MCSVSLEHAESFKILLSLRNFTSAIGLLRLQFECLVRGIWVLYAASETELTKLTAELNEENQKIANKLPMLSEMISQLEKKAPKNAIDPILEFKQYSWKPLSSYVHGGLHAIDRHSKGYPIQILEHALKASNGVNGLTAVFASILTGQPQLTKDVYESFDKFADCFQAKNEIAL
;
A
#
# COMPACT_ATOMS: atom_id res chain seq x y z
N MET A 1 9.49 -6.92 0.85
CA MET A 1 8.20 -6.22 0.60
C MET A 1 8.23 -4.75 1.02
N CYS A 2 8.74 -4.39 2.20
CA CYS A 2 8.86 -2.96 2.59
C CYS A 2 9.66 -2.13 1.58
N SER A 3 10.81 -2.65 1.11
CA SER A 3 11.63 -2.00 0.07
C SER A 3 10.84 -1.69 -1.20
N VAL A 4 10.10 -2.68 -1.73
CA VAL A 4 9.28 -2.52 -2.93
C VAL A 4 8.14 -1.52 -2.71
N SER A 5 7.52 -1.52 -1.53
CA SER A 5 6.52 -0.50 -1.18
C SER A 5 7.13 0.90 -1.17
N LEU A 6 8.32 1.09 -0.58
CA LEU A 6 9.03 2.37 -0.59
C LEU A 6 9.43 2.80 -2.01
N GLU A 7 9.90 1.88 -2.85
CA GLU A 7 10.25 2.14 -4.25
C GLU A 7 9.03 2.60 -5.07
N HIS A 8 7.87 1.97 -4.87
CA HIS A 8 6.62 2.41 -5.49
C HIS A 8 6.22 3.81 -5.05
N ALA A 9 6.46 4.17 -3.78
CA ALA A 9 6.15 5.49 -3.26
C ALA A 9 7.10 6.58 -3.80
N GLU A 10 8.38 6.26 -3.97
CA GLU A 10 9.33 7.15 -4.63
C GLU A 10 8.95 7.36 -6.11
N SER A 11 8.69 6.26 -6.81
CA SER A 11 8.25 6.27 -8.20
C SER A 11 6.94 7.05 -8.40
N PHE A 12 6.00 6.91 -7.45
CA PHE A 12 4.77 7.71 -7.40
C PHE A 12 5.08 9.21 -7.44
N LYS A 13 5.98 9.68 -6.56
CA LYS A 13 6.32 11.11 -6.43
C LYS A 13 7.04 11.63 -7.68
N ILE A 14 7.94 10.84 -8.25
CA ILE A 14 8.63 11.16 -9.51
C ILE A 14 7.60 11.34 -10.63
N LEU A 15 6.72 10.36 -10.85
CA LEU A 15 5.70 10.44 -11.90
C LEU A 15 4.71 11.58 -11.66
N LEU A 16 4.33 11.83 -10.41
CA LEU A 16 3.48 12.96 -10.03
C LEU A 16 4.12 14.30 -10.45
N SER A 17 5.42 14.48 -10.17
CA SER A 17 6.17 15.68 -10.55
C SER A 17 6.28 15.89 -12.06
N LEU A 18 6.33 14.79 -12.82
CA LEU A 18 6.36 14.78 -14.29
C LEU A 18 4.97 14.85 -14.93
N ARG A 19 3.91 15.00 -14.12
CA ARG A 19 2.51 15.04 -14.55
C ARG A 19 1.99 13.76 -15.20
N ASN A 20 2.65 12.63 -14.95
CA ASN A 20 2.22 11.30 -15.37
C ASN A 20 1.17 10.73 -14.39
N PHE A 21 0.07 11.47 -14.21
CA PHE A 21 -0.88 11.28 -13.11
C PHE A 21 -1.57 9.92 -13.10
N THR A 22 -2.00 9.40 -14.26
CA THR A 22 -2.65 8.09 -14.36
C THR A 22 -1.74 6.99 -13.82
N SER A 23 -0.47 6.99 -14.28
CA SER A 23 0.54 6.02 -13.87
C SER A 23 0.94 6.20 -12.42
N ALA A 24 1.13 7.45 -11.96
CA ALA A 24 1.42 7.75 -10.56
C ALA A 24 0.33 7.17 -9.65
N ILE A 25 -0.95 7.50 -9.87
CA ILE A 25 -2.06 7.00 -9.06
C ILE A 25 -2.16 5.46 -9.11
N GLY A 26 -1.86 4.84 -10.25
CA GLY A 26 -1.75 3.38 -10.35
C GLY A 26 -0.72 2.77 -9.38
N LEU A 27 0.44 3.42 -9.21
CA LEU A 27 1.48 2.96 -8.28
C LEU A 27 1.04 2.97 -6.81
N LEU A 28 0.14 3.87 -6.41
CA LEU A 28 -0.38 3.90 -5.03
C LEU A 28 -1.08 2.58 -4.66
N ARG A 29 -1.75 1.93 -5.62
CA ARG A 29 -2.31 0.59 -5.41
C ARG A 29 -1.22 -0.43 -5.16
N LEU A 30 -0.20 -0.45 -6.02
CA LEU A 30 0.91 -1.40 -5.93
C LEU A 30 1.70 -1.23 -4.62
N GLN A 31 1.91 0.03 -4.21
CA GLN A 31 2.51 0.41 -2.93
C GLN A 31 1.76 -0.23 -1.75
N PHE A 32 0.44 -0.07 -1.72
CA PHE A 32 -0.44 -0.63 -0.69
C PHE A 32 -0.45 -2.17 -0.71
N GLU A 33 -0.58 -2.78 -1.90
CA GLU A 33 -0.58 -4.25 -2.03
C GLU A 33 0.74 -4.88 -1.56
N CYS A 34 1.87 -4.19 -1.79
CA CYS A 34 3.18 -4.62 -1.28
C CYS A 34 3.25 -4.57 0.25
N LEU A 35 2.74 -3.50 0.87
CA LEU A 35 2.65 -3.37 2.33
C LEU A 35 1.79 -4.49 2.93
N VAL A 36 0.57 -4.68 2.41
CA VAL A 36 -0.36 -5.71 2.89
C VAL A 36 0.25 -7.10 2.79
N ARG A 37 0.94 -7.42 1.68
CA ARG A 37 1.64 -8.70 1.54
C ARG A 37 2.74 -8.85 2.58
N GLY A 38 3.51 -7.80 2.88
CA GLY A 38 4.53 -7.83 3.93
C GLY A 38 3.93 -8.13 5.31
N ILE A 39 2.86 -7.42 5.68
CA ILE A 39 2.16 -7.61 6.95
C ILE A 39 1.52 -9.01 7.02
N TRP A 40 0.93 -9.47 5.92
CA TRP A 40 0.37 -10.82 5.80
C TRP A 40 1.43 -11.91 6.00
N VAL A 41 2.62 -11.75 5.42
CA VAL A 41 3.74 -12.67 5.66
C VAL A 41 4.10 -12.76 7.13
N LEU A 42 4.10 -11.64 7.87
CA LEU A 42 4.45 -11.66 9.30
C LEU A 42 3.36 -12.32 10.17
N TYR A 43 2.09 -11.99 9.93
CA TYR A 43 1.02 -12.32 10.89
C TYR A 43 0.12 -13.49 10.48
N ALA A 44 0.04 -13.83 9.19
CA ALA A 44 -1.05 -14.66 8.69
C ALA A 44 -0.65 -15.81 7.76
N ALA A 45 0.42 -15.63 6.99
CA ALA A 45 0.91 -16.64 6.05
C ALA A 45 1.31 -17.94 6.77
N SER A 46 0.98 -19.07 6.14
CA SER A 46 1.49 -20.39 6.54
C SER A 46 2.91 -20.63 6.05
N GLU A 47 3.63 -21.57 6.68
CA GLU A 47 4.95 -22.03 6.23
C GLU A 47 4.95 -22.47 4.76
N THR A 48 3.89 -23.14 4.32
CA THR A 48 3.73 -23.56 2.93
C THR A 48 3.59 -22.37 1.99
N GLU A 49 2.88 -21.31 2.39
CA GLU A 49 2.76 -20.09 1.60
C GLU A 49 4.06 -19.28 1.57
N LEU A 50 4.77 -19.22 2.70
CA LEU A 50 6.09 -18.59 2.78
C LEU A 50 7.09 -19.29 1.86
N THR A 51 7.14 -20.63 1.89
CA THR A 51 7.99 -21.44 1.00
C THR A 51 7.75 -21.11 -0.48
N LYS A 52 6.49 -20.91 -0.88
CA LYS A 52 6.16 -20.52 -2.27
C LYS A 52 6.66 -19.13 -2.63
N LEU A 53 6.65 -18.19 -1.69
CA LEU A 53 7.12 -16.82 -1.89
C LEU A 53 8.64 -16.72 -1.99
N THR A 54 9.37 -17.61 -1.32
CA THR A 54 10.83 -17.65 -1.31
C THR A 54 11.43 -18.64 -2.31
N ALA A 55 10.59 -19.35 -3.06
CA ALA A 55 11.03 -20.30 -4.06
C ALA A 55 11.73 -19.59 -5.24
N GLU A 56 12.71 -20.26 -5.85
CA GLU A 56 13.41 -19.73 -7.02
C GLU A 56 12.45 -19.47 -8.18
N LEU A 57 12.73 -18.42 -8.96
CA LEU A 57 11.92 -18.07 -10.11
C LEU A 57 12.13 -19.07 -11.25
N ASN A 58 11.13 -19.93 -11.47
CA ASN A 58 11.00 -20.80 -12.64
C ASN A 58 9.50 -20.97 -13.00
N GLU A 59 9.22 -21.57 -14.15
CA GLU A 59 7.83 -21.71 -14.64
C GLU A 59 6.92 -22.50 -13.68
N GLU A 60 7.46 -23.53 -13.03
CA GLU A 60 6.72 -24.37 -12.10
C GLU A 60 6.36 -23.58 -10.83
N ASN A 61 7.36 -22.96 -10.21
CA ASN A 61 7.18 -22.14 -9.02
C ASN A 61 6.27 -20.94 -9.28
N GLN A 62 6.30 -20.35 -10.48
CA GLN A 62 5.38 -19.28 -10.86
C GLN A 62 3.92 -19.78 -10.90
N LYS A 63 3.65 -20.96 -11.47
CA LYS A 63 2.32 -21.59 -11.45
C LYS A 63 1.85 -21.91 -10.04
N ILE A 64 2.76 -22.32 -9.15
CA ILE A 64 2.46 -22.59 -7.75
C ILE A 64 2.17 -21.29 -6.99
N ALA A 65 2.95 -20.23 -7.22
CA ALA A 65 2.78 -18.92 -6.61
C ALA A 65 1.46 -18.25 -7.00
N ASN A 66 0.90 -18.55 -8.17
CA ASN A 66 -0.45 -18.10 -8.57
C ASN A 66 -1.57 -18.63 -7.65
N LYS A 67 -1.29 -19.64 -6.82
CA LYS A 67 -2.23 -20.16 -5.81
C LYS A 67 -2.14 -19.41 -4.47
N LEU A 68 -1.28 -18.40 -4.35
CA LEU A 68 -1.23 -17.55 -3.18
C LEU A 68 -2.53 -16.72 -3.09
N PRO A 69 -2.98 -16.39 -1.87
CA PRO A 69 -4.21 -15.62 -1.69
C PRO A 69 -4.13 -14.27 -2.39
N MET A 70 -5.25 -13.84 -2.97
CA MET A 70 -5.37 -12.48 -3.48
C MET A 70 -5.47 -11.47 -2.34
N LEU A 71 -5.27 -10.18 -2.64
CA LEU A 71 -5.28 -9.10 -1.63
C LEU A 71 -6.48 -9.17 -0.67
N SER A 72 -7.70 -9.32 -1.20
CA SER A 72 -8.92 -9.40 -0.38
C SER A 72 -8.89 -10.56 0.61
N GLU A 73 -8.33 -11.70 0.20
CA GLU A 73 -8.18 -12.88 1.06
C GLU A 73 -7.06 -12.69 2.08
N MET A 74 -5.92 -12.11 1.68
CA MET A 74 -4.84 -11.74 2.61
C MET A 74 -5.36 -10.84 3.74
N ILE A 75 -6.18 -9.83 3.39
CA ILE A 75 -6.80 -8.93 4.36
C ILE A 75 -7.77 -9.70 5.28
N SER A 76 -8.60 -10.59 4.74
CA SER A 76 -9.51 -11.41 5.57
C SER A 76 -8.77 -12.32 6.54
N GLN A 77 -7.61 -12.86 6.15
CA GLN A 77 -6.77 -13.65 7.03
C GLN A 77 -6.12 -12.78 8.12
N LEU A 78 -5.68 -11.56 7.76
CA LEU A 78 -5.14 -10.59 8.70
C LEU A 78 -6.17 -10.15 9.74
N GLU A 79 -7.42 -9.90 9.36
CA GLU A 79 -8.51 -9.57 10.30
C GLU A 79 -8.67 -10.61 11.42
N LYS A 80 -8.29 -11.86 11.17
CA LYS A 80 -8.40 -12.96 12.14
C LYS A 80 -7.15 -13.16 12.99
N LYS A 81 -5.98 -12.73 12.52
CA LYS A 81 -4.67 -13.12 13.08
C LYS A 81 -3.78 -11.95 13.49
N ALA A 82 -3.90 -10.79 12.83
CA ALA A 82 -3.07 -9.62 13.09
C ALA A 82 -3.63 -8.78 14.25
N PRO A 83 -2.77 -8.06 14.98
CA PRO A 83 -3.22 -7.15 16.01
C PRO A 83 -3.97 -5.94 15.40
N LYS A 84 -4.93 -5.39 16.14
CA LYS A 84 -5.82 -4.30 15.66
C LYS A 84 -5.06 -3.11 15.09
N ASN A 85 -3.99 -2.68 15.75
CA ASN A 85 -3.16 -1.56 15.31
C ASN A 85 -2.49 -1.80 13.93
N ALA A 86 -2.32 -3.06 13.50
CA ALA A 86 -1.79 -3.39 12.17
C ALA A 86 -2.90 -3.48 11.11
N ILE A 87 -4.09 -3.99 11.45
CA ILE A 87 -5.17 -4.24 10.49
C ILE A 87 -6.11 -3.05 10.29
N ASP A 88 -6.40 -2.26 11.32
CA ASP A 88 -7.37 -1.15 11.24
C ASP A 88 -7.00 -0.14 10.13
N PRO A 89 -5.73 0.31 9.98
CA PRO A 89 -5.35 1.22 8.90
C PRO A 89 -5.46 0.59 7.49
N ILE A 90 -5.26 -0.73 7.37
CA ILE A 90 -5.43 -1.46 6.10
C ILE A 90 -6.90 -1.48 5.70
N LEU A 91 -7.80 -1.72 6.66
CA LEU A 91 -9.25 -1.74 6.41
C LEU A 91 -9.75 -0.36 6.00
N GLU A 92 -9.29 0.69 6.67
CA GLU A 92 -9.59 2.07 6.33
C GLU A 92 -9.17 2.40 4.89
N PHE A 93 -7.92 2.10 4.52
CA PHE A 93 -7.43 2.32 3.15
C PHE A 93 -8.22 1.50 2.11
N LYS A 94 -8.55 0.24 2.42
CA LYS A 94 -9.35 -0.62 1.54
C LYS A 94 -10.74 -0.04 1.30
N GLN A 95 -11.38 0.49 2.35
CA GLN A 95 -12.72 1.07 2.30
C GLN A 95 -12.74 2.32 1.40
N TYR A 96 -11.76 3.21 1.56
CA TYR A 96 -11.82 4.55 0.94
C TYR A 96 -11.03 4.69 -0.36
N SER A 97 -9.95 3.94 -0.57
CA SER A 97 -9.00 4.20 -1.66
C SER A 97 -8.85 3.01 -2.62
N TRP A 98 -8.91 1.77 -2.14
CA TRP A 98 -8.52 0.62 -2.98
C TRP A 98 -9.40 0.40 -4.23
N LYS A 99 -10.73 0.55 -4.11
CA LYS A 99 -11.65 0.28 -5.22
C LYS A 99 -11.46 1.28 -6.39
N PRO A 100 -11.44 2.61 -6.18
CA PRO A 100 -11.11 3.56 -7.24
C PRO A 100 -9.73 3.32 -7.87
N LEU A 101 -8.73 2.97 -7.06
CA LEU A 101 -7.36 2.73 -7.51
C LEU A 101 -7.24 1.55 -8.50
N SER A 102 -8.11 0.55 -8.39
CA SER A 102 -8.15 -0.56 -9.35
C SER A 102 -8.43 -0.11 -10.78
N SER A 103 -9.19 0.98 -10.93
CA SER A 103 -9.48 1.60 -12.22
C SER A 103 -8.23 2.16 -12.89
N TYR A 104 -7.30 2.74 -12.13
CA TYR A 104 -6.06 3.33 -12.66
C TYR A 104 -5.04 2.28 -13.11
N VAL A 105 -5.05 1.09 -12.52
CA VAL A 105 -4.17 -0.02 -12.92
C VAL A 105 -4.64 -0.70 -14.20
N HIS A 106 -5.95 -0.84 -14.39
CA HIS A 106 -6.52 -1.65 -15.48
C HIS A 106 -7.16 -0.82 -16.61
N GLY A 107 -6.91 0.49 -16.66
CA GLY A 107 -7.50 1.36 -17.68
C GLY A 107 -9.03 1.46 -17.60
N GLY A 108 -9.59 1.39 -16.39
CA GLY A 108 -11.02 1.52 -16.15
C GLY A 108 -11.55 2.95 -16.25
N LEU A 109 -12.83 3.12 -15.94
CA LEU A 109 -13.56 4.38 -16.13
C LEU A 109 -12.90 5.61 -15.49
N HIS A 110 -12.38 5.53 -14.25
CA HIS A 110 -11.72 6.67 -13.61
C HIS A 110 -10.44 7.08 -14.36
N ALA A 111 -9.66 6.10 -14.85
CA ALA A 111 -8.46 6.38 -15.63
C ALA A 111 -8.80 7.09 -16.94
N ILE A 112 -9.80 6.58 -17.67
CA ILE A 112 -10.26 7.15 -18.95
C ILE A 112 -10.81 8.57 -18.75
N ASP A 113 -11.68 8.75 -17.76
CA ASP A 113 -12.32 10.04 -17.48
C ASP A 113 -11.29 11.10 -17.08
N ARG A 114 -10.37 10.79 -16.15
CA ARG A 114 -9.37 11.75 -15.70
C ARG A 114 -8.28 12.00 -16.71
N HIS A 115 -7.88 11.01 -17.50
CA HIS A 115 -6.91 11.23 -18.56
C HIS A 115 -7.47 12.11 -19.68
N SER A 116 -8.77 12.02 -19.98
CA SER A 116 -9.42 12.85 -21.00
C SER A 116 -9.81 14.26 -20.51
N LYS A 117 -10.25 14.39 -19.26
CA LYS A 117 -10.76 15.67 -18.71
C LYS A 117 -9.77 16.42 -17.81
N GLY A 118 -8.63 15.80 -17.50
CA GLY A 118 -7.65 16.32 -16.57
C GLY A 118 -7.88 15.90 -15.11
N TYR A 119 -6.90 16.23 -14.29
CA TYR A 119 -6.82 15.85 -12.88
C TYR A 119 -7.00 17.09 -11.99
N PRO A 120 -8.11 17.18 -11.22
CA PRO A 120 -8.25 18.19 -10.17
C PRO A 120 -7.10 18.11 -9.17
N ILE A 121 -6.58 19.26 -8.72
CA ILE A 121 -5.44 19.31 -7.81
C ILE A 121 -5.72 18.59 -6.49
N GLN A 122 -6.96 18.64 -6.01
CA GLN A 122 -7.40 17.98 -4.78
C GLN A 122 -7.24 16.45 -4.86
N ILE A 123 -7.51 15.86 -6.03
CA ILE A 123 -7.33 14.42 -6.29
C ILE A 123 -5.85 14.04 -6.21
N LEU A 124 -4.98 14.88 -6.78
CA LEU A 124 -3.53 14.67 -6.77
C LEU A 124 -2.96 14.81 -5.35
N GLU A 125 -3.43 15.81 -4.60
CA GLU A 125 -3.05 16.04 -3.21
C GLU A 125 -3.52 14.88 -2.32
N HIS A 126 -4.76 14.43 -2.46
CA HIS A 126 -5.28 13.26 -1.74
C HIS A 126 -4.47 12.00 -2.05
N ALA A 127 -4.15 11.75 -3.34
CA ALA A 127 -3.32 10.61 -3.72
C ALA A 127 -1.91 10.69 -3.10
N LEU A 128 -1.30 11.88 -3.06
CA LEU A 128 -0.01 12.09 -2.42
C LEU A 128 -0.06 11.85 -0.91
N LYS A 129 -1.06 12.40 -0.22
CA LYS A 129 -1.28 12.20 1.22
C LYS A 129 -1.57 10.73 1.55
N ALA A 130 -2.33 10.03 0.70
CA ALA A 130 -2.57 8.60 0.83
C ALA A 130 -1.28 7.78 0.65
N SER A 131 -0.44 8.11 -0.33
CA SER A 131 0.88 7.48 -0.52
C SER A 131 1.80 7.72 0.69
N ASN A 132 1.78 8.91 1.27
CA ASN A 132 2.50 9.21 2.50
C ASN A 132 1.98 8.40 3.70
N GLY A 133 0.66 8.23 3.82
CA GLY A 133 0.05 7.35 4.83
C GLY A 133 0.56 5.90 4.70
N VAL A 134 0.59 5.36 3.48
CA VAL A 134 1.15 4.03 3.23
C VAL A 134 2.66 3.98 3.55
N ASN A 135 3.43 5.03 3.26
CA ASN A 135 4.84 5.11 3.70
C ASN A 135 4.98 5.09 5.22
N GLY A 136 4.12 5.81 5.93
CA GLY A 136 4.10 5.81 7.39
C GLY A 136 3.84 4.42 7.95
N LEU A 137 2.82 3.71 7.43
CA LEU A 137 2.54 2.33 7.81
C LEU A 137 3.70 1.39 7.47
N THR A 138 4.33 1.54 6.30
CA THR A 138 5.52 0.78 5.90
C THR A 138 6.70 1.06 6.85
N ALA A 139 6.89 2.30 7.29
CA ALA A 139 7.94 2.68 8.24
C ALA A 139 7.70 2.07 9.63
N VAL A 140 6.46 2.12 10.13
CA VAL A 140 6.07 1.45 11.38
C VAL A 140 6.34 -0.04 11.26
N PHE A 141 5.86 -0.68 10.21
CA PHE A 141 6.06 -2.11 9.98
C PHE A 141 7.55 -2.48 9.88
N ALA A 142 8.33 -1.74 9.09
CA ALA A 142 9.77 -1.96 8.95
C ALA A 142 10.50 -1.79 10.29
N SER A 143 10.14 -0.79 11.11
CA SER A 143 10.73 -0.59 12.43
C SER A 143 10.43 -1.77 13.37
N ILE A 144 9.22 -2.32 13.35
CA ILE A 144 8.83 -3.50 14.14
C ILE A 144 9.70 -4.70 13.76
N LEU A 145 9.95 -4.92 12.47
CA LEU A 145 10.79 -6.02 11.98
C LEU A 145 12.25 -5.94 12.46
N THR A 146 12.73 -4.77 12.88
CA THR A 146 14.08 -4.64 13.45
C THR A 146 14.20 -5.17 14.88
N GLY A 147 13.06 -5.33 15.58
CA GLY A 147 13.04 -5.67 17.00
C GLY A 147 13.54 -4.56 17.94
N GLN A 148 13.73 -3.32 17.44
CA GLN A 148 14.21 -2.17 18.23
C GLN A 148 13.06 -1.20 18.56
N PRO A 149 12.51 -1.21 19.79
CA PRO A 149 11.33 -0.41 20.14
C PRO A 149 11.53 1.11 19.98
N GLN A 150 12.77 1.58 20.16
CA GLN A 150 13.10 3.00 20.00
C GLN A 150 12.85 3.48 18.56
N LEU A 151 13.20 2.68 17.55
CA LEU A 151 12.95 3.05 16.15
C LEU A 151 11.45 3.17 15.86
N THR A 152 10.63 2.28 16.43
CA THR A 152 9.17 2.38 16.28
C THR A 152 8.62 3.64 16.95
N LYS A 153 9.15 4.01 18.12
CA LYS A 153 8.79 5.26 18.80
C LYS A 153 9.16 6.48 17.93
N ASP A 154 10.38 6.51 17.40
CA ASP A 154 10.86 7.61 16.56
C ASP A 154 9.99 7.78 15.28
N VAL A 155 9.54 6.66 14.69
CA VAL A 155 8.61 6.68 13.56
C VAL A 155 7.27 7.30 13.96
N TYR A 156 6.70 6.93 15.11
CA TYR A 156 5.43 7.52 15.56
C TYR A 156 5.57 9.02 15.85
N GLU A 157 6.66 9.46 16.48
CA GLU A 157 6.93 10.88 16.71
C GLU A 157 7.06 11.68 15.40
N SER A 158 7.51 11.03 14.32
CA SER A 158 7.59 11.67 13.01
C SER A 158 6.21 12.04 12.43
N PHE A 159 5.14 11.32 12.80
CA PHE A 159 3.79 11.63 12.32
C PHE A 159 3.29 12.97 12.83
N ASP A 160 3.59 13.32 14.08
CA ASP A 160 3.22 14.62 14.65
C ASP A 160 3.99 15.76 13.95
N LYS A 161 5.27 15.53 13.66
CA LYS A 161 6.13 16.52 12.98
C LYS A 161 5.68 16.81 11.55
N PHE A 162 5.15 15.80 10.85
CA PHE A 162 4.75 15.88 9.44
C PHE A 162 3.24 15.71 9.27
N ALA A 163 2.43 16.12 10.26
CA ALA A 163 0.99 15.88 10.28
C ALA A 163 0.25 16.42 9.04
N ASP A 164 0.74 17.52 8.46
CA ASP A 164 0.23 18.15 7.24
C ASP A 164 0.43 17.30 5.97
N CYS A 165 1.36 16.35 6.00
CA CYS A 165 1.68 15.45 4.89
C CYS A 165 0.74 14.24 4.80
N PHE A 166 -0.15 14.05 5.78
CA PHE A 166 -1.09 12.93 5.85
C PHE A 166 -2.53 13.40 5.62
N GLN A 167 -3.42 12.44 5.36
CA GLN A 167 -4.85 12.73 5.20
C GLN A 167 -5.48 12.98 6.58
N ALA A 168 -6.18 14.11 6.74
CA ALA A 168 -6.91 14.38 7.96
C ALA A 168 -8.10 13.41 8.08
N LYS A 169 -8.40 12.93 9.30
CA LYS A 169 -9.49 11.96 9.57
C LYS A 169 -10.90 12.40 9.09
N ASN A 170 -11.08 13.65 8.66
CA ASN A 170 -12.36 14.23 8.28
C ASN A 170 -12.48 14.61 6.78
N GLU A 171 -11.48 14.32 5.94
CA GLU A 171 -11.54 14.60 4.50
C GLU A 171 -11.78 13.30 3.72
N ILE A 172 -13.06 12.97 3.47
CA ILE A 172 -13.45 11.74 2.75
C ILE A 172 -13.72 12.02 1.25
N ALA A 173 -13.20 11.07 0.46
CA ALA A 173 -13.52 10.64 -0.91
C ALA A 173 -12.74 11.23 -2.10
N LEU A 174 -12.11 10.29 -2.83
CA LEU A 174 -11.68 10.35 -4.23
C LEU A 174 -12.77 9.77 -5.13
#